data_AF-A0A7C6JVG3-F1
#
_entry.id   AF-A0A7C6JVG3-F1
#
_cell.length_a   1.000
_cell.length_b   1.000
_cell.length_c   1.000
_cell.angle_alpha   90.00
_cell.angle_beta   90.00
_cell.angle_gamma   90.00
#
_symmetry.space_group_name_H-M   'P 1'
#
loop_
_entity.id
_entity.type
_entity.pdbx_description
1 polymer ?
#
loop_
_entity_poly.entity_id
_entity_poly.type
_entity_poly.pdbx_seq_one_letter_code
_entity_poly.pdbx_strand_id
1 'polypeptide(L)'
;MQSLNFNDGYKEFCINNDETRVIRFNPADYGMLERFSQARKNIIKSVDSLELKAGGEDELDETAGLLTEVRNLIYEQINYIFDADVAKVAFGNQSPISTVKGKFLFERFLEAAGPFIEKEIKAEQAASQRRIEKYTKQVR
;
A
#
# COMPACT_ATOMS: atom_id res chain seq x y z
N MET A 1 28.39 -20.67 6.95
CA MET A 1 27.01 -20.44 6.49
C MET A 1 27.00 -20.46 4.97
N GLN A 2 26.06 -21.14 4.32
CA GLN A 2 25.97 -21.20 2.85
C GLN A 2 24.88 -20.24 2.36
N SER A 3 24.97 -19.75 1.11
CA SER A 3 24.05 -18.77 0.52
C SER A 3 23.36 -19.37 -0.71
N LEU A 4 22.04 -19.18 -0.80
CA LEU A 4 21.23 -19.45 -1.97
C LEU A 4 20.91 -18.12 -2.67
N ASN A 5 21.14 -18.06 -3.98
CA ASN A 5 20.94 -16.84 -4.77
C ASN A 5 19.92 -17.13 -5.88
N PHE A 6 18.82 -16.41 -5.89
CA PHE A 6 17.79 -16.43 -6.93
C PHE A 6 17.10 -15.06 -7.01
N ASN A 7 16.39 -14.82 -8.11
CA ASN A 7 15.57 -13.62 -8.24
C ASN A 7 14.26 -13.84 -7.47
N ASP A 8 14.06 -13.09 -6.39
CA ASP A 8 12.90 -13.17 -5.50
C ASP A 8 11.70 -12.32 -5.96
N GLY A 9 11.83 -11.65 -7.12
CA GLY A 9 10.74 -10.95 -7.80
C GLY A 9 10.45 -9.54 -7.29
N TYR A 10 11.19 -9.03 -6.30
CA TYR A 10 10.96 -7.66 -5.82
C TYR A 10 11.32 -6.62 -6.88
N LYS A 11 10.46 -5.60 -6.99
CA LYS A 11 10.71 -4.37 -7.74
C LYS A 11 10.74 -3.18 -6.78
N GLU A 12 11.61 -2.24 -7.06
CA GLU A 12 11.87 -1.07 -6.22
C GLU A 12 11.40 0.22 -6.89
N PHE A 13 10.85 1.13 -6.08
CA PHE A 13 10.30 2.41 -6.53
C PHE A 13 10.71 3.50 -5.55
N CYS A 14 11.33 4.58 -6.07
CA CYS A 14 11.61 5.77 -5.28
C CYS A 14 10.38 6.70 -5.24
N ILE A 15 10.09 7.25 -4.06
CA ILE A 15 9.01 8.22 -3.89
C ILE A 15 9.53 9.61 -4.27
N ASN A 16 8.86 10.29 -5.20
CA ASN A 16 9.20 11.65 -5.64
C ASN A 16 10.66 11.81 -6.13
N ASN A 17 11.22 10.80 -6.78
CA ASN A 17 12.62 10.76 -7.23
C ASN A 17 13.65 10.88 -6.08
N ASP A 18 13.25 10.56 -4.85
CA ASP A 18 14.14 10.52 -3.70
C ASP A 18 14.64 9.07 -3.50
N GLU A 19 15.90 8.81 -3.86
CA GLU A 19 16.54 7.50 -3.74
C GLU A 19 16.69 7.02 -2.28
N THR A 20 16.49 7.90 -1.30
CA THR A 20 16.46 7.50 0.12
C THR A 20 15.08 6.97 0.54
N ARG A 21 14.06 7.15 -0.30
CA ARG A 21 12.67 6.78 -0.02
C ARG A 21 12.22 5.69 -0.98
N VAL A 22 12.73 4.49 -0.77
CA VAL A 22 12.44 3.32 -1.61
C VAL A 22 11.38 2.44 -0.96
N ILE A 23 10.35 2.12 -1.75
CA ILE A 23 9.40 1.05 -1.44
C ILE A 23 9.63 -0.10 -2.41
N ARG A 24 9.34 -1.33 -1.98
CA ARG A 24 9.45 -2.50 -2.83
C ARG A 24 8.28 -3.44 -2.66
N PHE A 25 7.92 -4.14 -3.72
CA PHE A 25 6.93 -5.23 -3.68
C PHE A 25 7.23 -6.25 -4.76
N ASN A 26 6.75 -7.47 -4.57
CA ASN A 26 6.82 -8.52 -5.59
C ASN A 26 5.51 -8.51 -6.42
N PRO A 27 5.54 -8.16 -7.72
CA PRO A 27 4.34 -8.18 -8.55
C PRO A 27 3.73 -9.58 -8.77
N ALA A 28 4.49 -10.64 -8.51
CA ALA A 28 4.00 -12.02 -8.53
C ALA A 28 3.24 -12.40 -7.25
N ASP A 29 3.27 -11.57 -6.21
CA ASP A 29 2.45 -11.76 -5.01
C ASP A 29 1.00 -11.34 -5.28
N TYR A 30 0.23 -12.28 -5.81
CA TYR A 30 -1.20 -12.07 -6.05
C TYR A 30 -1.99 -11.82 -4.76
N GLY A 31 -1.47 -12.21 -3.59
CA GLY A 31 -2.06 -11.90 -2.28
C GLY A 31 -2.07 -10.40 -1.99
N MET A 32 -1.17 -9.63 -2.60
CA MET A 32 -1.15 -8.17 -2.48
C MET A 32 -2.47 -7.52 -2.93
N LEU A 33 -3.18 -8.08 -3.92
CA LEU A 33 -4.48 -7.57 -4.37
C LEU A 33 -5.56 -7.73 -3.28
N GLU A 34 -5.56 -8.87 -2.60
CA GLU A 34 -6.46 -9.11 -1.47
C GLU A 34 -6.16 -8.14 -0.33
N ARG A 35 -4.87 -8.02 0.05
CA ARG A 35 -4.43 -7.11 1.11
C ARG A 35 -4.79 -5.66 0.78
N PHE A 36 -4.58 -5.23 -0.47
CA PHE A 36 -4.98 -3.90 -0.95
C PHE A 36 -6.49 -3.66 -0.81
N SER A 37 -7.30 -4.61 -1.27
CA SER A 37 -8.77 -4.52 -1.20
C SER A 37 -9.27 -4.44 0.25
N GLN A 38 -8.71 -5.27 1.14
CA GLN A 38 -9.09 -5.30 2.55
C GLN A 38 -8.61 -4.04 3.29
N ALA A 39 -7.35 -3.64 3.08
CA ALA A 39 -6.79 -2.42 3.64
C ALA A 39 -7.61 -1.19 3.28
N ARG A 40 -7.98 -1.04 2.00
CA ARG A 40 -8.80 0.08 1.54
C ARG A 40 -10.16 0.12 2.26
N LYS A 41 -10.83 -1.03 2.42
CA LYS A 41 -12.11 -1.11 3.14
C LYS A 41 -11.97 -0.71 4.61
N ASN A 42 -10.91 -1.16 5.27
CA ASN A 42 -10.66 -0.86 6.68
C ASN A 42 -10.35 0.63 6.89
N ILE A 43 -9.53 1.22 6.02
CA ILE A 43 -9.20 2.65 6.05
C ILE A 43 -10.45 3.49 5.86
N ILE A 44 -11.27 3.21 4.83
CA ILE A 44 -12.51 3.97 4.57
C ILE A 44 -13.43 3.96 5.79
N LYS A 45 -13.71 2.77 6.35
CA LYS A 45 -14.55 2.65 7.56
C LYS A 45 -14.02 3.49 8.73
N SER A 46 -12.70 3.53 8.90
CA SER A 46 -12.05 4.27 9.98
C SER A 46 -12.12 5.78 9.77
N VAL A 47 -11.90 6.25 8.55
CA VAL A 47 -11.98 7.68 8.19
C VAL A 47 -13.42 8.18 8.23
N ASP A 48 -14.38 7.43 7.71
CA ASP A 48 -15.81 7.79 7.78
C ASP A 48 -16.26 7.96 9.25
N SER A 49 -15.79 7.07 10.13
CA SER A 49 -16.06 7.17 11.57
C SER A 49 -15.47 8.43 12.22
N LEU A 50 -14.37 8.95 11.67
CA LEU A 50 -13.71 10.16 12.14
C LEU A 50 -14.46 11.42 11.69
N GLU A 51 -14.85 11.48 10.42
CA GLU A 51 -15.62 12.60 9.87
C GLU A 51 -16.99 12.76 10.56
N LEU A 52 -17.62 11.66 10.96
CA LEU A 52 -18.90 11.67 11.70
C LEU A 52 -18.78 12.23 13.12
N LYS A 53 -17.60 12.12 13.76
CA LYS A 53 -17.38 12.56 15.15
C LYS A 53 -16.85 13.99 15.22
N ALA A 54 -16.02 14.41 14.27
CA ALA A 54 -15.46 15.76 14.22
C ALA A 54 -16.47 16.91 14.02
N GLY A 55 -17.78 16.62 13.89
CA GLY A 55 -18.86 17.60 13.79
C GLY A 55 -19.48 18.04 15.13
N GLY A 56 -19.05 17.47 16.26
CA GLY A 56 -19.50 17.83 17.62
C GLY A 56 -18.56 18.82 18.34
N GLU A 57 -19.03 19.44 19.43
CA GLU A 57 -18.17 20.11 20.43
C GLU A 57 -17.45 19.04 21.27
N ASP A 58 -16.65 18.17 20.63
CA ASP A 58 -15.87 17.16 21.33
C ASP A 58 -14.67 17.83 22.02
N GLU A 59 -14.34 17.40 23.24
CA GLU A 59 -13.15 17.87 23.94
C GLU A 59 -11.90 17.59 23.08
N LEU A 60 -10.96 18.56 23.06
CA LEU A 60 -9.76 18.49 22.21
C LEU A 60 -8.98 17.18 22.39
N ASP A 61 -8.97 16.63 23.60
CA ASP A 61 -8.27 15.39 23.94
C ASP A 61 -8.96 14.14 23.35
N GLU A 62 -10.29 14.08 23.32
CA GLU A 62 -11.03 12.98 22.69
C GLU A 62 -10.83 12.97 21.18
N THR A 63 -10.85 14.16 20.57
CA THR A 63 -10.56 14.34 19.15
C THR A 63 -9.12 13.92 18.81
N ALA A 64 -8.15 14.27 19.66
CA ALA A 64 -6.75 13.89 19.48
C ALA A 64 -6.52 12.37 19.60
N GLY A 65 -7.22 11.71 20.53
CA GLY A 65 -7.22 10.25 20.67
C GLY A 65 -7.71 9.55 19.40
N LEU A 66 -8.86 9.97 18.89
CA LEU A 66 -9.45 9.43 17.67
C LEU A 66 -8.55 9.63 16.45
N LEU A 67 -7.96 10.82 16.28
CA LEU A 67 -6.99 11.10 15.20
C LEU A 67 -5.77 10.17 15.28
N THR A 68 -5.32 9.85 16.50
CA THR A 68 -4.19 8.94 16.73
C THR A 68 -4.55 7.50 16.35
N GLU A 69 -5.74 7.03 16.72
CA GLU A 69 -6.23 5.69 16.34
C GLU A 69 -6.32 5.54 14.82
N VAL A 70 -6.97 6.49 14.14
CA VAL A 70 -7.11 6.45 12.67
C VAL A 70 -5.75 6.54 11.98
N ARG A 71 -4.84 7.39 12.49
CA ARG A 71 -3.47 7.45 12.01
C ARG A 71 -2.80 6.08 12.10
N ASN A 72 -2.84 5.43 13.26
CA ASN A 72 -2.14 4.16 13.49
C ASN A 72 -2.74 3.05 12.62
N LEU A 73 -4.08 3.00 12.50
CA LEU A 73 -4.75 2.09 11.59
C LEU A 73 -4.27 2.29 10.15
N ILE A 74 -4.16 3.53 9.67
CA ILE A 74 -3.67 3.77 8.30
C ILE A 74 -2.21 3.30 8.15
N TYR A 75 -1.35 3.53 9.13
CA TYR A 75 0.02 2.99 9.12
C TYR A 75 0.02 1.46 8.99
N GLU A 76 -0.76 0.78 9.83
CA GLU A 76 -0.88 -0.69 9.83
C GLU A 76 -1.44 -1.20 8.50
N GLN A 77 -2.50 -0.58 7.98
CA GLN A 77 -3.13 -1.02 6.74
C GLN A 77 -2.21 -0.78 5.54
N ILE A 78 -1.46 0.34 5.48
CA ILE A 78 -0.46 0.56 4.42
C ILE A 78 0.66 -0.48 4.53
N ASN A 79 1.21 -0.72 5.72
CA ASN A 79 2.24 -1.74 5.89
C ASN A 79 1.74 -3.14 5.51
N TYR A 80 0.50 -3.47 5.85
CA TYR A 80 -0.15 -4.74 5.52
C TYR A 80 -0.26 -4.97 4.00
N ILE A 81 -0.55 -3.94 3.20
CA ILE A 81 -0.57 -4.07 1.73
C ILE A 81 0.76 -4.61 1.22
N PHE A 82 1.86 -4.01 1.67
CA PHE A 82 3.21 -4.29 1.18
C PHE A 82 3.95 -5.40 1.95
N ASP A 83 3.38 -5.87 3.07
CA ASP A 83 4.05 -6.75 4.03
C ASP A 83 5.43 -6.20 4.45
N ALA A 84 5.49 -4.87 4.68
CA ALA A 84 6.73 -4.13 4.96
C ALA A 84 6.43 -2.76 5.58
N ASP A 85 7.44 -2.12 6.16
CA ASP A 85 7.36 -0.80 6.82
C ASP A 85 7.26 0.40 5.84
N VAL A 86 6.33 0.33 4.89
CA VAL A 86 6.15 1.31 3.82
C VAL A 86 5.57 2.64 4.30
N ALA A 87 4.67 2.63 5.28
CA ALA A 87 3.99 3.84 5.74
C ALA A 87 4.99 4.89 6.26
N LYS A 88 6.04 4.47 6.97
CA LYS A 88 7.07 5.39 7.46
C LYS A 88 7.87 6.01 6.31
N VAL A 89 8.19 5.24 5.28
CA VAL A 89 8.87 5.73 4.06
C VAL A 89 7.99 6.69 3.26
N ALA A 90 6.69 6.38 3.18
CA ALA A 90 5.71 7.15 2.42
C ALA A 90 5.35 8.50 3.07
N PHE A 91 5.22 8.55 4.40
CA PHE A 91 4.71 9.73 5.10
C PHE A 91 5.78 10.46 5.93
N GLY A 92 6.94 9.84 6.18
CA GLY A 92 7.99 10.43 6.99
C GLY A 92 7.50 10.75 8.40
N ASN A 93 7.51 12.04 8.76
CA ASN A 93 7.01 12.55 10.04
C ASN A 93 5.60 13.15 9.95
N GLN A 94 5.00 13.18 8.76
CA GLN A 94 3.65 13.70 8.55
C GLN A 94 2.60 12.67 8.96
N SER A 95 1.44 13.15 9.42
CA SER A 95 0.29 12.27 9.62
C SER A 95 -0.28 11.84 8.25
N PRO A 96 -0.66 10.56 8.04
CA PRO A 96 -1.30 10.09 6.81
C PRO A 96 -2.64 10.78 6.52
N ILE A 97 -3.30 11.31 7.56
CA ILE A 97 -4.52 12.13 7.46
C ILE A 97 -4.22 13.63 7.34
N SER A 98 -2.96 14.03 7.12
CA SER A 98 -2.67 15.41 6.72
C SER A 98 -3.28 15.67 5.35
N THR A 99 -3.91 16.82 5.14
CA THR A 99 -4.50 17.17 3.84
C THR A 99 -3.53 17.99 2.99
N VAL A 100 -3.46 17.67 1.71
CA VAL A 100 -2.73 18.44 0.70
C VAL A 100 -3.68 18.76 -0.44
N LYS A 101 -4.05 20.04 -0.56
CA LYS A 101 -5.07 20.53 -1.51
C LYS A 101 -6.40 19.78 -1.36
N GLY A 102 -6.88 19.66 -0.12
CA GLY A 102 -8.19 19.05 0.19
C GLY A 102 -8.26 17.53 0.15
N LYS A 103 -7.12 16.83 0.01
CA LYS A 103 -7.07 15.37 -0.03
C LYS A 103 -6.10 14.82 1.00
N PHE A 104 -6.45 13.72 1.67
CA PHE A 104 -5.55 13.09 2.64
C PHE A 104 -4.28 12.54 1.97
N LEU A 105 -3.18 12.56 2.72
CA LEU A 105 -1.89 12.13 2.21
C LEU A 105 -1.87 10.63 1.87
N PHE A 106 -2.56 9.79 2.65
CA PHE A 106 -2.67 8.36 2.36
C PHE A 106 -3.43 8.11 1.05
N GLU A 107 -4.48 8.89 0.74
CA GLU A 107 -5.23 8.73 -0.50
C GLU A 107 -4.35 9.08 -1.69
N ARG A 108 -3.60 10.18 -1.61
CA ARG A 108 -2.63 10.57 -2.65
C ARG A 108 -1.59 9.48 -2.88
N PHE A 109 -1.10 8.87 -1.81
CA PHE A 109 -0.16 7.76 -1.90
C PHE A 109 -0.78 6.54 -2.60
N LEU A 110 -1.99 6.12 -2.21
CA LEU A 110 -2.68 4.97 -2.81
C LEU A 110 -3.04 5.22 -4.28
N GLU A 111 -3.41 6.45 -4.65
CA GLU A 111 -3.67 6.83 -6.04
C GLU A 111 -2.42 6.86 -6.90
N ALA A 112 -1.29 7.25 -6.32
CA ALA A 112 -0.01 7.18 -7.01
C ALA A 112 0.45 5.73 -7.15
N ALA A 113 0.40 4.92 -6.08
CA ALA A 113 0.92 3.55 -6.08
C ALA A 113 0.02 2.55 -6.82
N GLY A 114 -1.30 2.67 -6.70
CA GLY A 114 -2.29 1.71 -7.19
C GLY A 114 -2.14 1.36 -8.68
N PRO A 115 -2.08 2.35 -9.60
CA PRO A 115 -1.92 2.07 -11.03
C PRO A 115 -0.62 1.34 -11.37
N PHE A 116 0.48 1.62 -10.66
CA PHE A 116 1.74 0.90 -10.87
C PHE A 116 1.65 -0.53 -10.35
N ILE A 117 1.10 -0.74 -9.15
CA ILE A 117 0.87 -2.09 -8.61
C ILE A 117 0.04 -2.92 -9.58
N GLU A 118 -1.08 -2.39 -10.06
CA GLU A 118 -1.96 -3.08 -11.00
C GLU A 118 -1.25 -3.41 -12.33
N LYS A 119 -0.49 -2.45 -12.87
CA LYS A 119 0.28 -2.64 -14.11
C LYS A 119 1.31 -3.76 -13.96
N GLU A 120 2.08 -3.76 -12.88
CA GLU A 120 3.14 -4.74 -12.66
C GLU A 120 2.57 -6.15 -12.42
N ILE A 121 1.46 -6.26 -11.68
CA ILE A 121 0.77 -7.54 -11.49
C ILE A 121 0.24 -8.08 -12.82
N LYS A 122 -0.39 -7.24 -13.66
CA LYS A 122 -0.86 -7.68 -15.00
C LYS A 122 0.28 -8.12 -15.90
N ALA A 123 1.43 -7.44 -15.84
CA ALA A 123 2.61 -7.84 -16.62
C ALA A 123 3.12 -9.22 -16.20
N GLU A 124 3.13 -9.51 -14.90
CA GLU A 124 3.54 -10.81 -14.38
C GLU A 124 2.54 -11.92 -14.71
N GLN A 125 1.23 -11.65 -14.62
CA GLN A 125 0.19 -12.59 -15.07
C GLN A 125 0.39 -12.97 -16.54
N ALA A 126 0.65 -12.00 -17.42
CA ALA A 126 0.91 -12.26 -18.83
C ALA A 126 2.19 -13.09 -19.05
N ALA A 127 3.25 -12.85 -18.28
CA ALA A 127 4.47 -13.64 -18.34
C ALA A 127 4.23 -15.09 -17.90
N SER A 128 3.47 -15.30 -16.81
CA SER A 128 3.07 -16.61 -16.33
C SER A 128 2.23 -17.37 -17.35
N GLN A 129 1.25 -16.71 -17.98
CA GLN A 129 0.41 -17.29 -19.04
C GLN A 129 1.26 -17.78 -20.22
N ARG A 130 2.19 -16.95 -20.72
CA ARG A 130 3.11 -17.33 -21.81
C ARG A 130 3.98 -18.53 -21.46
N ARG A 131 4.43 -18.61 -20.20
CA ARG A 131 5.20 -19.76 -19.70
C ARG A 131 4.36 -21.04 -19.77
N ILE A 132 3.13 -21.01 -19.25
CA ILE A 132 2.21 -22.16 -19.29
C ILE A 132 2.00 -22.61 -20.75
N GLU A 133 1.65 -21.69 -21.64
CA GLU A 133 1.42 -22.00 -23.07
C GLU A 133 2.62 -22.66 -23.75
N LYS A 134 3.85 -22.22 -23.43
CA LYS A 134 5.08 -22.82 -23.98
C LYS A 134 5.18 -24.30 -23.62
N TYR A 135 4.88 -24.66 -22.37
CA TYR A 135 4.98 -26.05 -21.90
C TYR A 135 3.78 -26.91 -22.32
N THR A 136 2.56 -26.35 -22.39
CA THR A 136 1.39 -27.14 -22.83
C THR A 136 1.41 -27.47 -24.32
N LYS A 137 2.08 -26.66 -25.16
CA LYS A 137 2.30 -26.95 -26.59
C LYS A 137 3.32 -28.06 -26.85
N GLN A 138 4.17 -28.38 -25.87
CA GLN A 138 5.17 -29.46 -26.00
C GLN A 138 4.62 -30.84 -25.62
N VAL A 139 3.40 -30.89 -25.07
CA VAL A 139 2.73 -32.13 -24.62
C VAL A 139 1.54 -32.49 -25.52
N ARG A 140 1.39 -31.83 -26.68
CA ARG A 140 0.37 -32.14 -27.69
C ARG A 140 1.03 -32.63 -28.97
#